data_AF-A0A819MYH1-F1
#
_entry.id   AF-A0A819MYH1-F1
#
_cell.length_a   1.000
_cell.length_b   1.000
_cell.length_c   1.000
_cell.angle_alpha   90.00
_cell.angle_beta   90.00
_cell.angle_gamma   90.00
#
_symmetry.space_group_name_H-M   'P 1'
#
loop_
_entity.id
_entity.type
_entity.pdbx_description
1 polymer ?
#
loop_
_entity_poly.entity_id
_entity_poly.type
_entity_poly.pdbx_seq_one_letter_code
_entity_poly.pdbx_strand_id
1 'polypeptide(L)'
;MTKNRIGRENPIFELDQQPYIINTTNGLILTSKLQSMEKEEDKNNVGFEKLPEDDHSNCLFVLKLRTILHFLVFITIAFYVGSTVTRPQNYISLIGIVVLILLGTIVNYSFNNLIQNNKFYFNNADSGAIFVFGKTFEEHFFVFKVTSIIIFLGAVINVLYYLGVMQYVIGKIAWFMQKTLNTTAAESRNAAASIFVGISEAPLMIMLLVSKMTTSELHSVLVDGFATMAGFEMKFF
;
A
#
# COMPACT_ATOMS: atom_id res chain seq x y z
N MET A 1 -37.29 34.12 40.12
CA MET A 1 -35.85 33.81 40.11
C MET A 1 -35.57 32.87 38.95
N THR A 2 -35.38 33.38 37.72
CA THR A 2 -34.07 33.75 37.12
C THR A 2 -33.10 32.59 36.92
N LYS A 3 -33.05 32.01 35.71
CA LYS A 3 -31.89 32.14 34.80
C LYS A 3 -32.13 31.53 33.41
N ASN A 4 -31.87 32.38 32.42
CA ASN A 4 -31.70 32.13 30.98
C ASN A 4 -30.75 30.95 30.66
N ARG A 5 -30.95 30.31 29.49
CA ARG A 5 -29.96 30.31 28.39
C ARG A 5 -30.57 29.83 27.04
N ILE A 6 -30.61 30.78 26.10
CA ILE A 6 -30.17 30.67 24.69
C ILE A 6 -30.98 29.73 23.79
N GLY A 7 -31.83 30.33 22.95
CA GLY A 7 -32.24 29.73 21.69
C GLY A 7 -31.09 29.72 20.68
N ARG A 8 -31.02 28.65 19.87
CA ARG A 8 -30.55 28.70 18.50
C ARG A 8 -31.41 27.77 17.66
N GLU A 9 -31.95 28.37 16.63
CA GLU A 9 -32.68 27.76 15.53
C GLU A 9 -31.82 26.68 14.88
N ASN A 10 -32.45 25.56 14.53
CA ASN A 10 -31.86 24.55 13.66
C ASN A 10 -32.06 25.01 12.21
N PRO A 11 -31.03 25.41 11.45
CA PRO A 11 -31.19 25.57 10.02
C PRO A 11 -31.20 24.19 9.37
N ILE A 12 -32.39 23.85 8.87
CA ILE A 12 -32.61 22.88 7.80
C ILE A 12 -31.69 23.28 6.64
N PHE A 13 -30.72 22.43 6.29
CA PHE A 13 -29.94 22.60 5.07
C PHE A 13 -30.81 22.15 3.89
N GLU A 14 -31.59 23.09 3.38
CA GLU A 14 -32.21 23.07 2.06
C GLU A 14 -31.08 23.08 1.01
N LEU A 15 -30.78 21.92 0.44
CA LEU A 15 -29.98 21.84 -0.78
C LEU A 15 -30.88 22.27 -1.95
N ASP A 16 -30.83 23.56 -2.28
CA ASP A 16 -31.47 24.13 -3.46
C ASP A 16 -30.90 23.45 -4.72
N GLN A 17 -31.68 22.54 -5.30
CA GLN A 17 -31.45 22.02 -6.64
C GLN A 17 -31.91 23.07 -7.65
N GLN A 18 -30.98 23.90 -8.14
CA GLN A 18 -31.17 24.64 -9.38
C GLN A 18 -30.25 24.10 -10.48
N PRO A 19 -30.78 23.71 -11.66
CA PRO A 19 -29.98 23.17 -12.75
C PRO A 19 -29.16 24.28 -13.40
N TYR A 20 -27.83 24.20 -13.33
CA TYR A 20 -26.97 25.11 -14.07
C TYR A 20 -26.96 24.72 -15.55
N ILE A 21 -27.76 25.40 -16.36
CA ILE A 21 -27.72 25.30 -17.82
C ILE A 21 -26.42 25.96 -18.28
N ILE A 22 -25.44 25.14 -18.67
CA ILE A 22 -24.17 25.62 -19.23
C ILE A 22 -24.42 25.99 -20.69
N ASN A 23 -24.63 27.28 -20.96
CA ASN A 23 -24.57 27.80 -22.32
C ASN A 23 -23.11 27.79 -22.79
N THR A 24 -22.85 27.15 -23.93
CA THR A 24 -21.53 26.85 -24.54
C THR A 24 -20.58 28.05 -24.67
N THR A 25 -21.08 29.29 -24.62
CA THR A 25 -20.28 30.52 -24.69
C THR A 25 -19.53 30.85 -23.39
N ASN A 26 -19.99 30.42 -22.22
CA ASN A 26 -19.37 30.77 -20.93
C ASN A 26 -18.26 29.80 -20.48
N GLY A 27 -18.16 28.62 -21.09
CA GLY A 27 -17.10 27.64 -20.79
C GLY A 27 -15.72 28.10 -21.27
N LEU A 28 -15.64 28.78 -22.41
CA LEU A 28 -14.38 29.28 -22.99
C LEU A 28 -13.75 30.44 -22.21
N ILE A 29 -14.59 31.25 -21.54
CA ILE A 29 -14.14 32.37 -20.71
C ILE A 29 -13.63 31.86 -19.35
N LEU A 30 -14.21 30.77 -18.84
CA LEU A 30 -13.73 30.09 -17.64
C LEU A 30 -12.42 29.33 -17.87
N THR A 31 -12.24 28.67 -19.01
CA THR A 31 -10.97 28.00 -19.35
C THR A 31 -9.83 28.99 -19.55
N SER A 32 -10.08 30.14 -20.19
CA SER A 32 -9.06 31.18 -20.36
C SER A 32 -8.69 31.86 -19.03
N LYS A 33 -9.65 32.03 -18.10
CA LYS A 33 -9.38 32.53 -16.74
C LYS A 33 -8.66 31.50 -15.87
N LEU A 34 -9.05 30.23 -15.93
CA LEU A 34 -8.37 29.15 -15.20
C LEU A 34 -6.92 28.96 -15.69
N GLN A 35 -6.67 29.10 -16.99
CA GLN A 35 -5.32 29.03 -17.56
C GLN A 35 -4.46 30.27 -17.25
N SER A 36 -5.07 31.41 -16.92
CA SER A 36 -4.36 32.57 -16.36
C SER A 36 -4.06 32.43 -14.87
N MET A 37 -4.87 31.66 -14.13
CA MET A 37 -4.64 31.37 -12.71
C MET A 37 -3.57 30.27 -12.52
N GLU A 38 -3.49 29.26 -13.40
CA GLU A 38 -2.41 28.25 -13.42
C GLU A 38 -1.03 28.87 -13.71
N LYS A 39 -0.97 29.91 -14.56
CA LYS A 39 0.27 30.66 -14.83
C LYS A 39 0.75 31.53 -13.66
N GLU A 40 -0.13 31.85 -12.72
CA GLU A 40 0.22 32.66 -11.55
C GLU A 40 0.68 31.79 -10.38
N GLU A 41 0.20 30.54 -10.29
CA GLU A 41 0.70 29.53 -9.35
C GLU A 41 2.14 29.10 -9.69
N ASP A 42 2.52 29.06 -10.96
CA ASP A 42 3.90 28.77 -11.37
C ASP A 42 4.90 29.89 -11.01
N LYS A 43 4.45 31.15 -10.88
CA LYS A 43 5.28 32.28 -10.40
C LYS A 43 5.32 32.37 -8.87
N ASN A 44 4.26 31.89 -8.22
CA ASN A 44 4.12 31.88 -6.76
C ASN A 44 4.44 30.51 -6.15
N ASN A 45 4.99 29.59 -6.94
CA ASN A 45 5.93 28.58 -6.45
C ASN A 45 7.06 29.35 -5.78
N VAL A 46 6.81 29.63 -4.50
CA VAL A 46 7.77 29.75 -3.42
C VAL A 46 9.00 29.05 -3.93
N GLY A 47 10.06 29.83 -4.17
CA GLY A 47 11.35 29.27 -4.37
C GLY A 47 11.51 28.23 -3.27
N PHE A 48 11.50 26.96 -3.65
CA PHE A 48 12.28 26.00 -2.90
C PHE A 48 13.68 26.59 -3.03
N GLU A 49 14.01 27.43 -2.05
CA GLU A 49 15.34 27.90 -1.77
C GLU A 49 16.17 26.62 -1.89
N LYS A 50 16.93 26.54 -2.99
CA LYS A 50 17.81 25.41 -3.22
C LYS A 50 18.70 25.39 -2.00
N LEU A 51 18.41 24.44 -1.10
CA LEU A 51 19.24 24.19 0.07
C LEU A 51 20.68 24.11 -0.44
N PRO A 52 21.63 24.83 0.19
CA PRO A 52 23.00 24.89 -0.26
C PRO A 52 23.52 23.47 -0.52
N GLU A 53 24.25 23.28 -1.61
CA GLU A 53 24.68 21.96 -2.12
C GLU A 53 25.52 21.17 -1.10
N ASP A 54 26.14 21.87 -0.13
CA ASP A 54 26.87 21.31 1.03
C ASP A 54 25.94 20.84 2.17
N ASP A 55 24.74 21.42 2.28
CA ASP A 55 23.74 21.08 3.29
C ASP A 55 22.92 19.84 2.90
N HIS A 56 22.88 19.49 1.60
CA HIS A 56 22.24 18.26 1.13
C HIS A 56 22.98 16.99 1.60
N SER A 57 24.32 17.07 1.73
CA SER A 57 25.14 15.98 2.24
C SER A 57 24.95 15.79 3.75
N ASN A 58 24.90 16.90 4.50
CA ASN A 58 24.61 16.88 5.94
C ASN A 58 23.16 16.46 6.22
N CYS A 59 22.20 16.92 5.42
CA CYS A 59 20.80 16.50 5.53
C CYS A 59 20.65 15.00 5.21
N LEU A 60 21.25 14.50 4.12
CA LEU A 60 21.24 13.06 3.81
C LEU A 60 21.88 12.24 4.94
N PHE A 61 22.96 12.74 5.54
CA PHE A 61 23.61 12.11 6.68
C PHE A 61 22.70 12.10 7.92
N VAL A 62 22.07 13.22 8.26
CA VAL A 62 21.11 13.35 9.36
C VAL A 62 19.87 12.48 9.14
N LEU A 63 19.36 12.39 7.91
CA LEU A 63 18.25 11.53 7.52
C LEU A 63 18.60 10.04 7.67
N LYS A 64 19.78 9.63 7.20
CA LYS A 64 20.28 8.27 7.38
C LYS A 64 20.48 7.93 8.86
N LEU A 65 21.08 8.83 9.62
CA LEU A 65 21.30 8.67 11.06
C LEU A 65 19.98 8.55 11.82
N ARG A 66 18.98 9.36 11.45
CA ARG A 66 17.63 9.29 12.01
C ARG A 66 16.97 7.96 11.72
N THR A 67 17.03 7.46 10.49
CA THR A 67 16.44 6.15 10.15
C THR A 67 17.13 5.01 10.90
N ILE A 68 18.46 5.06 11.05
CA ILE A 68 19.22 4.07 11.83
C ILE A 68 18.83 4.11 13.31
N LEU A 69 18.67 5.30 13.88
CA LEU A 69 18.25 5.48 15.27
C LEU A 69 16.85 4.86 15.52
N HIS A 70 15.87 5.14 14.66
CA HIS A 70 14.53 4.57 14.79
C HIS A 70 14.54 3.03 14.66
N PHE A 71 15.34 2.51 13.74
CA PHE A 71 15.47 1.07 13.55
C PHE A 71 16.07 0.37 14.78
N LEU A 72 17.08 0.98 15.41
CA LEU A 72 17.70 0.47 16.64
C LEU A 72 16.71 0.50 17.82
N VAL A 73 15.96 1.61 17.97
CA VAL A 73 14.90 1.74 18.98
C VAL A 73 13.82 0.67 18.77
N PHE A 74 13.37 0.45 17.54
CA PHE A 74 12.36 -0.57 17.22
C PHE A 74 12.85 -1.99 17.56
N ILE A 75 14.10 -2.33 17.19
CA ILE A 75 14.70 -3.63 17.55
C ILE A 75 14.80 -3.78 19.07
N THR A 76 15.15 -2.71 19.79
CA THR A 76 15.29 -2.74 21.25
C THR A 76 13.94 -2.99 21.92
N ILE A 77 12.89 -2.32 21.47
CA ILE A 77 11.52 -2.53 21.95
C ILE A 77 11.05 -3.96 21.62
N ALA A 78 11.28 -4.42 20.39
CA ALA A 78 10.91 -5.77 19.97
C ALA A 78 11.63 -6.84 20.81
N PHE A 79 12.92 -6.66 21.09
CA PHE A 79 13.69 -7.57 21.94
C PHE A 79 13.25 -7.50 23.40
N TYR A 80 12.95 -6.31 23.93
CA TYR A 80 12.48 -6.13 25.29
C TYR A 80 11.13 -6.83 25.53
N VAL A 81 10.17 -6.65 24.62
CA VAL A 81 8.86 -7.32 24.67
C VAL A 81 9.01 -8.83 24.46
N GLY A 82 9.86 -9.25 23.51
CA GLY A 82 10.11 -10.65 23.19
C GLY A 82 10.90 -11.44 24.24
N SER A 83 11.52 -10.78 25.22
CA SER A 83 12.36 -11.42 26.25
C SER A 83 11.57 -12.19 27.32
N THR A 84 10.24 -12.13 27.30
CA THR A 84 9.37 -12.77 28.30
C THR A 84 9.11 -14.26 28.06
N VAL A 85 9.47 -14.80 26.89
CA VAL A 85 9.32 -16.23 26.55
C VAL A 85 10.68 -16.80 26.14
N THR A 86 11.06 -17.92 26.78
CA THR A 86 12.38 -18.57 26.84
C THR A 86 13.16 -18.76 25.52
N ARG A 87 14.49 -18.59 25.58
CA ARG A 87 15.56 -18.78 24.55
C ARG A 87 15.49 -20.16 23.85
N PRO A 88 15.78 -20.35 22.53
CA PRO A 88 16.88 -19.76 21.74
C PRO A 88 16.50 -19.25 20.31
N GLN A 89 15.22 -18.99 19.98
CA GLN A 89 14.81 -18.62 18.60
C GLN A 89 15.21 -17.19 18.16
N ASN A 90 15.71 -16.36 19.08
CA ASN A 90 16.06 -14.96 18.86
C ASN A 90 17.23 -14.73 17.88
N TYR A 91 18.12 -15.72 17.69
CA TYR A 91 19.16 -15.60 16.64
C TYR A 91 18.60 -15.82 15.24
N ILE A 92 17.52 -16.61 15.08
CA ILE A 92 16.86 -16.88 13.79
C ILE A 92 16.11 -15.64 13.31
N SER A 93 15.44 -14.91 14.21
CA SER A 93 14.81 -13.63 13.87
C SER A 93 15.84 -12.56 13.50
N LEU A 94 17.00 -12.51 14.18
CA LEU A 94 18.13 -11.64 13.82
C LEU A 94 18.70 -11.96 12.43
N ILE A 95 18.89 -13.25 12.11
CA ILE A 95 19.30 -13.70 10.77
C ILE A 95 18.23 -13.29 9.73
N GLY A 96 16.95 -13.47 10.04
CA GLY A 96 15.84 -13.07 9.18
C GLY A 96 15.87 -11.57 8.84
N ILE A 97 16.10 -10.70 9.83
CA ILE A 97 16.21 -9.25 9.61
C ILE A 97 17.39 -8.92 8.68
N VAL A 98 18.55 -9.54 8.91
CA VAL A 98 19.73 -9.32 8.07
C VAL A 98 19.48 -9.78 6.62
N VAL A 99 18.85 -10.95 6.45
CA VAL A 99 18.46 -11.48 5.14
C VAL A 99 17.45 -10.57 4.45
N LEU A 100 16.47 -10.02 5.17
CA LEU A 100 15.48 -9.10 4.61
C LEU A 100 16.11 -7.78 4.15
N ILE A 101 17.07 -7.22 4.89
CA ILE A 101 17.79 -6.01 4.48
C ILE A 101 18.63 -6.27 3.21
N LEU A 102 19.34 -7.40 3.17
CA LEU A 102 20.12 -7.78 1.98
C LEU A 102 19.23 -8.04 0.77
N LEU A 103 18.14 -8.79 0.95
CA LEU A 103 17.18 -9.06 -0.11
C LEU A 103 16.51 -7.76 -0.60
N GLY A 104 16.14 -6.86 0.32
CA GLY A 104 15.51 -5.58 0.00
C GLY A 104 16.39 -4.70 -0.89
N THR A 105 17.70 -4.63 -0.62
CA THR A 105 18.63 -3.85 -1.45
C THR A 105 18.81 -4.44 -2.85
N ILE A 106 18.93 -5.77 -2.96
CA ILE A 106 19.05 -6.49 -4.24
C ILE A 106 17.78 -6.35 -5.08
N VAL A 107 16.62 -6.53 -4.43
CA VAL A 107 15.31 -6.41 -5.09
C VAL A 107 15.10 -4.97 -5.53
N ASN A 108 15.35 -3.97 -4.70
CA ASN A 108 15.17 -2.56 -5.07
C ASN A 108 15.94 -2.19 -6.35
N TYR A 109 17.21 -2.61 -6.46
CA TYR A 109 18.01 -2.34 -7.66
C TYR A 109 17.42 -2.99 -8.92
N SER A 110 17.01 -4.25 -8.82
CA SER A 110 16.47 -5.01 -9.95
C SER A 110 15.06 -4.56 -10.34
N PHE A 111 14.24 -4.23 -9.34
CA PHE A 111 12.82 -3.94 -9.50
C PHE A 111 12.59 -2.53 -10.05
N ASN A 112 13.44 -1.56 -9.74
CA ASN A 112 13.35 -0.20 -10.30
C ASN A 112 13.51 -0.20 -11.83
N ASN A 113 14.35 -1.09 -12.37
CA ASN A 113 14.49 -1.27 -13.82
C ASN A 113 13.27 -1.97 -14.43
N LEU A 114 12.59 -2.81 -13.65
CA LEU A 114 11.45 -3.61 -14.09
C LEU A 114 10.14 -2.79 -14.10
N ILE A 115 9.94 -1.92 -13.10
CA ILE A 115 8.78 -1.02 -13.00
C ILE A 115 8.75 -0.03 -14.17
N GLN A 116 9.89 0.55 -14.55
CA GLN A 116 9.93 1.53 -15.63
C GLN A 116 9.43 0.95 -16.96
N ASN A 117 9.64 -0.35 -17.18
CA ASN A 117 9.27 -1.05 -18.40
C ASN A 117 7.81 -1.57 -18.38
N ASN A 118 7.18 -1.69 -17.20
CA ASN A 118 5.91 -2.43 -17.03
C ASN A 118 4.67 -1.54 -16.77
N LYS A 119 4.71 -0.24 -17.09
CA LYS A 119 3.49 0.62 -17.05
C LYS A 119 2.33 0.08 -17.92
N PHE A 120 2.64 -0.83 -18.84
CA PHE A 120 1.70 -1.50 -19.74
C PHE A 120 0.50 -2.16 -19.03
N TYR A 121 0.70 -2.84 -17.91
CA TYR A 121 -0.38 -3.59 -17.24
C TYR A 121 -1.47 -2.68 -16.67
N PHE A 122 -1.08 -1.53 -16.12
CA PHE A 122 -2.03 -0.58 -15.55
C PHE A 122 -2.78 0.20 -16.63
N ASN A 123 -2.15 0.45 -17.78
CA ASN A 123 -2.81 1.12 -18.91
C ASN A 123 -3.93 0.24 -19.53
N ASN A 124 -3.80 -1.08 -19.47
CA ASN A 124 -4.84 -2.00 -19.92
C ASN A 124 -6.06 -1.99 -18.99
N ALA A 125 -5.85 -1.80 -17.68
CA ALA A 125 -6.94 -1.62 -16.73
C ALA A 125 -7.70 -0.30 -16.99
N ASP A 126 -6.99 0.79 -17.29
CA ASP A 126 -7.59 2.08 -17.66
C ASP A 126 -8.43 1.98 -18.94
N SER A 127 -7.99 1.18 -19.92
CA SER A 127 -8.77 0.91 -21.14
C SER A 127 -10.07 0.14 -20.84
N GLY A 128 -10.04 -0.81 -19.90
CA GLY A 128 -11.23 -1.50 -19.41
C GLY A 128 -12.20 -0.57 -18.65
N ALA A 129 -11.66 0.35 -17.84
CA ALA A 129 -12.46 1.35 -17.13
C ALA A 129 -13.19 2.28 -18.11
N ILE A 130 -12.50 2.76 -19.16
CA ILE A 130 -13.10 3.59 -20.21
C ILE A 130 -14.21 2.84 -20.97
N PHE A 131 -14.03 1.53 -21.21
CA PHE A 131 -15.05 0.72 -21.87
C PHE A 131 -16.34 0.58 -21.05
N VAL A 132 -16.22 0.38 -19.73
CA VAL A 132 -17.38 0.16 -18.84
C VAL A 132 -18.04 1.47 -18.42
N PHE A 133 -17.24 2.50 -18.08
CA PHE A 133 -17.73 3.74 -17.47
C PHE A 133 -17.69 4.96 -18.41
N GLY A 134 -17.19 4.81 -19.64
CA GLY A 134 -17.04 5.91 -20.59
C GLY A 134 -15.96 6.91 -20.16
N LYS A 135 -15.94 8.10 -20.78
CA LYS A 135 -14.96 9.16 -20.46
C LYS A 135 -15.18 9.83 -19.10
N THR A 136 -16.33 9.59 -18.48
CA THR A 136 -16.75 10.18 -17.19
C THR A 136 -16.06 9.52 -15.99
N PHE A 137 -15.24 8.48 -16.18
CA PHE A 137 -14.54 7.79 -15.10
C PHE A 137 -13.52 8.68 -14.34
N GLU A 138 -13.08 9.78 -14.95
CA GLU A 138 -12.15 10.74 -14.34
C GLU A 138 -12.84 11.63 -13.28
N GLU A 139 -14.15 11.85 -13.38
CA GLU A 139 -14.90 12.71 -12.46
C GLU A 139 -15.00 12.11 -11.05
N HIS A 140 -15.02 10.77 -10.94
CA HIS A 140 -15.07 10.04 -9.68
C HIS A 140 -13.92 9.02 -9.60
N PHE A 141 -12.70 9.55 -9.54
CA PHE A 141 -11.44 8.79 -9.57
C PHE A 141 -11.43 7.59 -8.61
N PHE A 142 -11.87 7.78 -7.36
CA PHE A 142 -11.82 6.73 -6.35
C PHE A 142 -12.83 5.60 -6.61
N VAL A 143 -14.02 5.87 -7.16
CA VAL A 143 -15.02 4.81 -7.31
C VAL A 143 -14.81 4.07 -8.62
N PHE A 144 -14.58 4.76 -9.73
CA PHE A 144 -14.52 4.11 -11.04
C PHE A 144 -13.13 3.58 -11.39
N LYS A 145 -12.05 4.34 -11.11
CA LYS A 145 -10.70 3.92 -11.48
C LYS A 145 -10.17 2.80 -10.57
N VAL A 146 -10.29 2.99 -9.27
CA VAL A 146 -9.83 2.00 -8.27
C VAL A 146 -10.64 0.72 -8.34
N THR A 147 -11.97 0.78 -8.38
CA THR A 147 -12.78 -0.45 -8.45
C THR A 147 -12.49 -1.24 -9.74
N SER A 148 -12.30 -0.56 -10.87
CA SER A 148 -11.95 -1.23 -12.12
C SER A 148 -10.60 -1.95 -12.04
N ILE A 149 -9.60 -1.33 -11.38
CA ILE A 149 -8.29 -1.96 -11.23
C ILE A 149 -8.33 -3.18 -10.31
N ILE A 150 -9.13 -3.14 -9.23
CA ILE A 150 -9.34 -4.28 -8.33
C ILE A 150 -9.98 -5.45 -9.09
N ILE A 151 -11.05 -5.19 -9.86
CA ILE A 151 -11.75 -6.22 -10.64
C ILE A 151 -10.82 -6.82 -11.69
N PHE A 152 -10.06 -5.99 -12.40
CA PHE A 152 -9.10 -6.44 -13.40
C PHE A 152 -8.00 -7.32 -12.79
N LEU A 153 -7.33 -6.86 -11.72
CA LEU A 153 -6.29 -7.66 -11.07
C LEU A 153 -6.86 -8.93 -10.44
N GLY A 154 -8.04 -8.88 -9.82
CA GLY A 154 -8.72 -10.06 -9.29
C GLY A 154 -9.00 -11.12 -10.37
N ALA A 155 -9.45 -10.71 -11.56
CA ALA A 155 -9.65 -11.62 -12.68
C ALA A 155 -8.34 -12.25 -13.16
N VAL A 156 -7.26 -11.46 -13.28
CA VAL A 156 -5.93 -11.97 -13.68
C VAL A 156 -5.39 -12.96 -12.64
N ILE A 157 -5.49 -12.63 -11.36
CA ILE A 157 -5.06 -13.51 -10.26
C ILE A 157 -5.87 -14.81 -10.27
N ASN A 158 -7.19 -14.74 -10.47
CA ASN A 158 -8.05 -15.93 -10.55
C ASN A 158 -7.68 -16.85 -11.73
N VAL A 159 -7.39 -16.28 -12.91
CA VAL A 159 -6.88 -17.04 -14.06
C VAL A 159 -5.53 -17.69 -13.71
N LEU A 160 -4.65 -16.98 -13.02
CA LEU A 160 -3.33 -17.48 -12.64
C LEU A 160 -3.41 -18.60 -11.58
N TYR A 161 -4.43 -18.56 -10.71
CA TYR A 161 -4.77 -19.64 -9.79
C TYR A 161 -5.36 -20.85 -10.51
N TYR A 162 -6.22 -20.64 -11.51
CA TYR A 162 -6.77 -21.73 -12.32
C TYR A 162 -5.67 -22.45 -13.13
N LEU A 163 -4.68 -21.72 -13.64
CA LEU A 163 -3.54 -22.27 -14.37
C LEU A 163 -2.51 -22.98 -13.48
N GLY A 164 -2.62 -22.91 -12.15
CA GLY A 164 -1.70 -23.59 -11.23
C GLY A 164 -0.36 -22.87 -11.00
N VAL A 165 -0.13 -21.72 -11.64
CA VAL A 165 1.15 -21.00 -11.57
C VAL A 165 1.39 -20.43 -10.18
N MET A 166 0.34 -19.84 -9.57
CA MET A 166 0.44 -19.26 -8.23
C MET A 166 0.82 -20.30 -7.18
N GLN A 167 0.21 -21.49 -7.23
CA GLN A 167 0.47 -22.58 -6.31
C GLN A 167 1.93 -23.06 -6.44
N TYR A 168 2.47 -23.10 -7.66
CA TYR A 168 3.86 -23.45 -7.89
C TYR A 168 4.82 -22.40 -7.31
N VAL A 169 4.58 -21.11 -7.58
CA VAL A 169 5.42 -20.00 -7.10
C VAL A 169 5.39 -19.92 -5.57
N ILE A 170 4.19 -19.92 -4.97
CA ILE A 170 4.00 -19.89 -3.52
C ILE A 170 4.65 -21.12 -2.88
N GLY A 171 4.51 -22.30 -3.48
CA GLY A 171 5.15 -23.52 -3.00
C GLY A 171 6.69 -23.42 -2.96
N LYS A 172 7.31 -22.80 -3.97
CA LYS A 172 8.77 -22.59 -4.01
C LYS A 172 9.24 -21.56 -2.99
N ILE A 173 8.53 -20.45 -2.84
CA ILE A 173 8.85 -19.41 -1.84
C ILE A 173 8.68 -19.98 -0.42
N ALA A 174 7.58 -20.69 -0.17
CA ALA A 174 7.32 -21.33 1.11
C ALA A 174 8.40 -22.37 1.46
N TRP A 175 8.85 -23.17 0.48
CA TRP A 175 9.94 -24.12 0.67
C TRP A 175 11.26 -23.40 1.02
N PHE A 176 11.55 -22.29 0.36
CA PHE A 176 12.73 -21.47 0.66
C PHE A 176 12.67 -20.90 2.09
N MET A 177 11.51 -20.36 2.50
CA MET A 177 11.29 -19.84 3.85
C MET A 177 11.37 -20.92 4.93
N GLN A 178 10.81 -22.11 4.69
CA GLN A 178 10.94 -23.25 5.61
C GLN A 178 12.42 -23.60 5.81
N LYS A 179 13.23 -23.56 4.75
CA LYS A 179 14.64 -23.95 4.83
C LYS A 179 15.51 -22.91 5.53
N THR A 180 15.18 -21.62 5.41
CA THR A 180 15.96 -20.53 6.01
C THR A 180 15.56 -20.23 7.45
N LEU A 181 14.25 -20.21 7.75
CA LEU A 181 13.71 -19.81 9.05
C LEU A 181 13.36 -20.99 9.96
N ASN A 182 13.40 -22.22 9.44
CA ASN A 182 13.01 -23.44 10.16
C ASN A 182 11.59 -23.33 10.78
N THR A 183 10.67 -22.69 10.04
CA THR A 183 9.26 -22.54 10.40
C THR A 183 8.42 -23.69 9.84
N THR A 184 7.20 -23.85 10.33
CA THR A 184 6.33 -24.93 9.88
C THR A 184 5.73 -24.65 8.50
N ALA A 185 5.39 -25.72 7.79
CA ALA A 185 4.91 -25.63 6.43
C ALA A 185 3.55 -24.93 6.26
N ALA A 186 2.79 -24.76 7.35
CA ALA A 186 1.56 -23.97 7.37
C ALA A 186 1.90 -22.46 7.44
N GLU A 187 2.74 -22.07 8.40
CA GLU A 187 3.20 -20.69 8.58
C GLU A 187 3.90 -20.15 7.33
N SER A 188 4.87 -20.89 6.78
CA SER A 188 5.63 -20.40 5.62
C SER A 188 4.79 -20.35 4.34
N ARG A 189 3.74 -21.18 4.22
CA ARG A 189 2.81 -21.08 3.08
C ARG A 189 1.90 -19.86 3.19
N ASN A 190 1.41 -19.56 4.39
CA ASN A 190 0.66 -18.33 4.62
C ASN A 190 1.51 -17.10 4.30
N ALA A 191 2.75 -17.06 4.82
CA ALA A 191 3.67 -15.94 4.60
C ALA A 191 4.11 -15.78 3.14
N ALA A 192 4.17 -16.87 2.36
CA ALA A 192 4.40 -16.77 0.92
C ALA A 192 3.15 -16.30 0.16
N ALA A 193 1.96 -16.66 0.63
CA ALA A 193 0.69 -16.27 0.01
C ALA A 193 0.33 -14.80 0.29
N SER A 194 0.56 -14.32 1.52
CA SER A 194 0.26 -12.95 1.96
C SER A 194 0.89 -11.88 1.06
N ILE A 195 2.07 -12.15 0.51
CA ILE A 195 2.78 -11.29 -0.45
C ILE A 195 1.93 -10.99 -1.70
N PHE A 196 1.15 -11.95 -2.18
CA PHE A 196 0.38 -11.81 -3.42
C PHE A 196 -1.07 -11.42 -3.18
N VAL A 197 -1.70 -12.06 -2.19
CA VAL A 197 -3.16 -12.03 -1.99
C VAL A 197 -3.61 -11.30 -0.72
N GLY A 198 -2.67 -10.90 0.14
CA GLY A 198 -2.97 -10.10 1.34
C GLY A 198 -3.68 -10.86 2.46
N ILE A 199 -4.13 -10.11 3.48
CA ILE A 199 -4.66 -10.64 4.74
C ILE A 199 -6.00 -11.38 4.59
N SER A 200 -6.81 -11.06 3.58
CA SER A 200 -8.14 -11.65 3.38
C SER A 200 -8.10 -13.05 2.76
N GLU A 201 -7.08 -13.32 1.94
CA GLU A 201 -7.04 -14.51 1.08
C GLU A 201 -5.90 -15.47 1.44
N ALA A 202 -4.82 -15.00 2.09
CA ALA A 202 -3.76 -15.88 2.57
C ALA A 202 -4.23 -16.92 3.61
N PRO A 203 -5.07 -16.59 4.61
CA PRO A 203 -5.55 -17.57 5.59
C PRO A 203 -6.43 -18.67 4.96
N LEU A 204 -7.07 -18.40 3.82
CA LEU A 204 -7.90 -19.38 3.12
C LEU A 204 -7.06 -20.58 2.65
N MET A 205 -5.78 -20.37 2.31
CA MET A 205 -4.87 -21.44 1.90
C MET A 205 -4.53 -22.42 3.02
N ILE A 206 -4.57 -21.96 4.28
CA ILE A 206 -4.22 -22.75 5.45
C ILE A 206 -5.43 -23.11 6.31
N MET A 207 -6.66 -22.80 5.86
CA MET A 207 -7.91 -22.95 6.61
C MET A 207 -8.04 -24.31 7.32
N LEU A 208 -7.67 -25.41 6.64
CA LEU A 208 -7.76 -26.78 7.18
C LEU A 208 -6.69 -27.11 8.24
N LEU A 209 -5.64 -26.31 8.32
CA LEU A 209 -4.53 -26.48 9.26
C LEU A 209 -4.70 -25.62 10.51
N VAL A 210 -5.53 -24.56 10.47
CA VAL A 210 -5.73 -23.62 11.58
C VAL A 210 -6.08 -24.33 12.89
N SER A 211 -6.96 -25.33 12.87
CA SER A 211 -7.36 -26.09 14.08
C SER A 211 -6.24 -26.93 14.69
N LYS A 212 -5.13 -27.14 13.98
CA LYS A 212 -3.97 -27.93 14.43
C LYS A 212 -2.72 -27.08 14.68
N MET A 213 -2.81 -25.76 14.48
CA MET A 213 -1.70 -24.85 14.70
C MET A 213 -1.53 -24.51 16.18
N THR A 214 -0.28 -24.34 16.59
CA THR A 214 0.10 -23.81 17.89
C THR A 214 -0.23 -22.32 17.97
N THR A 215 -0.28 -21.80 19.20
CA THR A 215 -0.53 -20.37 19.44
C THR A 215 0.52 -19.47 18.79
N SER A 216 1.78 -19.90 18.74
CA SER A 216 2.87 -19.17 18.09
C SER A 216 2.72 -19.14 16.56
N GLU A 217 2.35 -20.25 15.94
CA GLU A 217 2.13 -20.30 14.47
C GLU A 217 0.93 -19.45 14.06
N LEU A 218 -0.15 -19.48 14.83
CA LEU A 218 -1.33 -18.66 14.58
C LEU A 218 -1.02 -17.17 14.78
N HIS A 219 -0.23 -16.83 15.79
CA HIS A 219 0.25 -15.45 15.98
C HIS A 219 1.13 -14.99 14.82
N SER A 220 2.05 -15.82 14.32
CA SER A 220 2.86 -15.50 13.14
C SER A 220 2.00 -15.22 11.90
N VAL A 221 0.98 -16.05 11.64
CA VAL A 221 0.03 -15.85 10.52
C VAL A 221 -0.70 -14.51 10.61
N LEU A 222 -1.12 -14.12 11.82
CA LEU A 222 -1.80 -12.85 12.03
C LEU A 222 -0.86 -11.66 11.83
N VAL A 223 0.35 -11.71 12.42
CA VAL A 223 1.35 -10.64 12.29
C VAL A 223 1.79 -10.48 10.83
N ASP A 224 1.99 -11.58 10.11
CA ASP A 224 2.29 -11.60 8.68
C ASP A 224 1.23 -10.88 7.84
N GLY A 225 -0.05 -11.11 8.14
CA GLY A 225 -1.17 -10.43 7.49
C GLY A 225 -1.16 -8.90 7.69
N PHE A 226 -0.79 -8.43 8.88
CA PHE A 226 -0.68 -6.99 9.16
C PHE A 226 0.62 -6.35 8.66
N ALA A 227 1.67 -7.15 8.51
CA ALA A 227 2.97 -6.69 8.03
C ALA A 227 3.00 -6.50 6.50
N THR A 228 2.07 -7.10 5.78
CA THR A 228 2.09 -7.19 4.31
C THR A 228 0.93 -6.42 3.68
N MET A 229 1.20 -5.78 2.55
CA MET A 229 0.18 -5.21 1.66
C MET A 229 0.15 -5.98 0.35
N ALA A 230 -1.04 -6.22 -0.19
CA ALA A 230 -1.15 -6.96 -1.44
C ALA A 230 -0.67 -6.10 -2.62
N GLY A 231 -0.12 -6.73 -3.66
CA GLY A 231 0.43 -6.02 -4.81
C GLY A 231 -0.58 -5.13 -5.55
N PHE A 232 -1.87 -5.48 -5.52
CA PHE A 232 -2.93 -4.64 -6.11
C PHE A 232 -3.22 -3.39 -5.26
N GLU A 233 -2.99 -3.46 -3.94
CA GLU A 233 -3.20 -2.34 -3.01
C GLU A 233 -2.13 -1.27 -3.14
N MET A 234 -0.91 -1.65 -3.54
CA MET A 234 0.20 -0.72 -3.76
C MET A 234 -0.15 0.37 -4.79
N LYS A 235 -1.04 0.08 -5.75
CA LYS A 235 -1.45 1.07 -6.76
C LYS A 235 -2.27 2.22 -6.18
N PHE A 236 -2.83 2.08 -4.97
CA PHE A 236 -3.65 3.10 -4.34
C PHE A 236 -2.86 4.21 -3.66
N PHE A 237 -1.60 3.96 -3.30
CA PHE A 237 -0.72 4.91 -2.60
C PHE A 237 0.33 5.50 -3.55
#